data_AF-A0A7V4J060-F1
#
_entry.id   AF-A0A7V4J060-F1
#
_cell.length_a   1.000
_cell.length_b   1.000
_cell.length_c   1.000
_cell.angle_alpha   90.00
_cell.angle_beta   90.00
_cell.angle_gamma   90.00
#
_symmetry.space_group_name_H-M   'P 1'
#
loop_
_entity.id
_entity.type
_entity.pdbx_description
1 polymer ?
#
loop_
_entity_poly.entity_id
_entity_poly.type
_entity_poly.pdbx_seq_one_letter_code
_entity_poly.pdbx_strand_id
1 'polypeptide(L)'
;MDEFSIFPVSTTINSKGHLSIAGHDLVEIAETYGTPVYLYDGATVRAQIERLSLLFKRYYPGEAMLAYASKAYLSYQFAQKLARWGVGLDVVSLGEIHIAQKAGFPPSVVHLHGNNKTESELQAAIEWGIQAIVVDNLDELEILEQLAARSQKRVRIWLRITPDLSVNTHPHI
;
A
#
# COMPACT_ATOMS: atom_id res chain seq x y z
N MET A 1 0.17 -24.73 -18.77
CA MET A 1 0.13 -23.41 -18.12
C MET A 1 0.33 -22.38 -19.21
N ASP A 2 -0.38 -21.26 -19.16
CA ASP A 2 -0.13 -20.14 -20.06
C ASP A 2 1.31 -19.63 -19.83
N GLU A 3 2.07 -19.50 -20.92
CA GLU A 3 3.51 -19.24 -20.94
C GLU A 3 3.86 -17.92 -20.22
N PHE A 4 2.90 -16.99 -20.15
CA PHE A 4 3.07 -15.69 -19.48
C PHE A 4 2.34 -15.55 -18.13
N SER A 5 1.79 -16.63 -17.57
CA SER A 5 0.95 -16.57 -16.36
C SER A 5 1.62 -15.98 -15.11
N ILE A 6 2.95 -15.99 -15.03
CA ILE A 6 3.74 -15.43 -13.92
C ILE A 6 4.32 -14.04 -14.23
N PHE A 7 4.20 -13.55 -15.46
CA PHE A 7 4.72 -12.26 -15.90
C PHE A 7 3.66 -11.14 -15.75
N PRO A 8 4.07 -9.86 -15.84
CA PRO A 8 3.12 -8.75 -15.94
C PRO A 8 2.10 -8.93 -17.06
N VAL A 9 0.88 -8.46 -16.85
CA VAL A 9 -0.27 -8.67 -17.77
C VAL A 9 -0.08 -8.05 -19.15
N SER A 10 0.84 -7.10 -19.29
CA SER A 10 1.18 -6.46 -20.58
C SER A 10 2.38 -7.10 -21.29
N THR A 11 2.84 -8.27 -20.81
CA THR A 11 3.97 -8.99 -21.40
C THR A 11 3.61 -9.53 -22.78
N THR A 12 4.50 -9.30 -23.74
CA THR A 12 4.40 -9.80 -25.12
C THR A 12 5.79 -10.17 -25.63
N ILE A 13 5.85 -10.89 -26.76
CA ILE A 13 7.09 -11.06 -27.54
C ILE A 13 6.97 -10.17 -28.78
N ASN A 14 7.95 -9.28 -28.99
CA ASN A 14 7.95 -8.39 -30.15
C ASN A 14 8.47 -9.09 -31.42
N SER A 15 8.48 -8.37 -32.55
CA SER A 15 8.92 -8.93 -33.85
C SER A 15 10.40 -9.35 -33.91
N LYS A 16 11.22 -8.92 -32.94
CA LYS A 16 12.63 -9.33 -32.81
C LYS A 16 12.79 -10.60 -31.95
N GLY A 17 11.70 -11.14 -31.40
CA GLY A 17 11.74 -12.26 -30.46
C GLY A 17 12.09 -11.86 -29.02
N HIS A 18 12.10 -10.56 -28.69
CA HIS A 18 12.41 -10.08 -27.35
C HIS A 18 11.14 -9.94 -26.50
N LEU A 19 11.28 -10.16 -25.19
CA LEU A 19 10.22 -9.81 -24.23
C LEU A 19 10.00 -8.29 -24.25
N SER A 20 8.72 -7.90 -24.23
CA SER A 20 8.29 -6.52 -24.12
C SER A 20 7.22 -6.38 -23.04
N ILE A 21 7.34 -5.35 -22.19
CA ILE A 21 6.35 -5.05 -21.13
C ILE A 21 5.83 -3.64 -21.36
N ALA A 22 4.51 -3.47 -21.32
CA ALA A 22 3.83 -2.22 -21.64
C ALA A 22 4.27 -1.62 -23.00
N GLY A 23 4.63 -2.47 -23.97
CA GLY A 23 5.12 -2.08 -25.30
C GLY A 23 6.60 -1.67 -25.37
N HIS A 24 7.36 -1.80 -24.28
CA HIS A 24 8.79 -1.50 -24.24
C HIS A 24 9.64 -2.77 -24.32
N ASP A 25 10.58 -2.83 -25.26
CA ASP A 25 11.55 -3.92 -25.41
C ASP A 25 12.51 -3.95 -24.21
N LEU A 26 12.59 -5.10 -23.52
CA LEU A 26 13.41 -5.23 -22.32
C LEU A 26 14.91 -5.16 -22.59
N VAL A 27 15.37 -5.48 -23.81
CA VAL A 27 16.77 -5.31 -24.20
C VAL A 27 17.11 -3.83 -24.29
N GLU A 28 16.24 -3.03 -24.92
CA GLU A 28 16.42 -1.57 -25.04
C GLU A 28 16.38 -0.89 -23.66
N ILE A 29 15.51 -1.36 -22.75
CA ILE A 29 15.48 -0.91 -21.35
C ILE A 29 16.80 -1.23 -20.64
N ALA A 30 17.33 -2.45 -20.78
CA ALA A 30 18.57 -2.85 -20.14
C ALA A 30 19.78 -2.05 -20.66
N GLU A 31 19.83 -1.76 -21.96
CA GLU A 31 20.88 -0.91 -22.56
C GLU A 31 20.78 0.55 -22.11
N THR A 32 19.55 1.08 -22.00
CA THR A 32 19.31 2.50 -21.65
C THR A 32 19.56 2.78 -20.18
N TYR A 33 19.08 1.91 -19.28
CA TYR A 33 19.08 2.16 -17.83
C TYR A 33 20.13 1.33 -17.08
N GLY A 34 20.81 0.39 -17.76
CA GLY A 34 21.73 -0.55 -17.15
C GLY A 34 21.02 -1.68 -16.37
N THR A 35 21.81 -2.61 -15.84
CA THR A 35 21.31 -3.74 -15.03
C THR A 35 22.05 -3.83 -13.69
N PRO A 36 21.37 -4.18 -12.58
CA PRO A 36 19.96 -4.60 -12.50
C PRO A 36 18.96 -3.43 -12.61
N VAL A 37 17.81 -3.68 -13.26
CA VAL A 37 16.69 -2.74 -13.39
C VAL A 37 15.38 -3.38 -12.92
N TYR A 38 14.59 -2.63 -12.15
CA TYR A 38 13.27 -3.06 -11.69
C TYR A 38 12.18 -2.34 -12.49
N LEU A 39 11.35 -3.11 -13.20
CA LEU A 39 10.22 -2.59 -13.95
C LEU A 39 8.90 -2.96 -13.26
N TYR A 40 8.07 -1.96 -12.99
CA TYR A 40 6.74 -2.15 -12.43
C TYR A 40 5.69 -1.81 -13.50
N ASP A 41 4.96 -2.83 -13.95
CA ASP A 41 3.87 -2.64 -14.89
C ASP A 41 2.62 -2.08 -14.19
N GLY A 42 2.28 -0.82 -14.49
CA GLY A 42 1.10 -0.16 -13.94
C GLY A 42 -0.22 -0.83 -14.34
N ALA A 43 -0.29 -1.47 -15.52
CA ALA A 43 -1.50 -2.17 -15.95
C ALA A 43 -1.74 -3.41 -15.08
N THR A 44 -0.68 -4.11 -14.70
CA THR A 44 -0.75 -5.25 -13.78
C THR A 44 -1.30 -4.84 -12.42
N VAL A 45 -0.77 -3.77 -11.83
CA VAL A 45 -1.22 -3.28 -10.51
C VAL A 45 -2.68 -2.84 -10.57
N ARG A 46 -3.05 -2.07 -11.61
CA ARG A 46 -4.42 -1.60 -11.80
C ARG A 46 -5.41 -2.76 -11.99
N ALA A 47 -5.06 -3.77 -12.78
CA ALA A 47 -5.90 -4.94 -12.98
C ALA A 47 -6.15 -5.69 -11.66
N GLN A 48 -5.17 -5.77 -10.75
CA GLN A 48 -5.36 -6.37 -9.44
C GLN A 48 -6.30 -5.54 -8.55
N ILE A 49 -6.17 -4.20 -8.57
CA ILE A 49 -7.07 -3.31 -7.85
C ILE A 49 -8.52 -3.49 -8.34
N GLU A 50 -8.73 -3.51 -9.65
CA GLU A 50 -10.06 -3.69 -10.26
C GLU A 50 -10.63 -5.08 -9.93
N ARG A 51 -9.81 -6.14 -10.04
CA ARG A 51 -10.21 -7.51 -9.69
C ARG A 51 -10.65 -7.61 -8.24
N LEU A 52 -9.83 -7.12 -7.30
CA LEU A 52 -10.17 -7.15 -5.87
C LEU A 52 -11.42 -6.31 -5.57
N SER A 53 -11.56 -5.15 -6.21
CA SER A 53 -12.74 -4.28 -6.06
C SER A 53 -14.02 -4.99 -6.48
N LEU A 54 -13.99 -5.72 -7.60
CA LEU A 54 -15.11 -6.52 -8.08
C LEU A 54 -15.45 -7.68 -7.13
N LEU A 55 -14.42 -8.36 -6.60
CA LEU A 55 -14.61 -9.45 -5.64
C LEU A 55 -15.24 -8.97 -4.34
N PHE A 56 -14.77 -7.84 -3.78
CA PHE A 56 -15.39 -7.24 -2.59
C PHE A 56 -16.85 -6.86 -2.86
N LYS A 57 -17.15 -6.19 -3.96
CA LYS A 57 -18.55 -5.85 -4.34
C LYS A 57 -19.44 -7.08 -4.51
N ARG A 58 -18.88 -8.21 -4.99
CA ARG A 58 -19.64 -9.43 -5.25
C ARG A 58 -19.91 -10.26 -3.99
N TYR A 59 -18.92 -10.35 -3.09
CA TYR A 59 -18.96 -11.31 -1.98
C TYR A 59 -19.11 -10.67 -0.60
N TYR A 60 -18.86 -9.36 -0.47
CA TYR A 60 -19.01 -8.66 0.79
C TYR A 60 -20.21 -7.69 0.72
N PRO A 61 -21.25 -7.88 1.56
CA PRO A 61 -22.47 -7.08 1.49
C PRO A 61 -22.31 -5.66 2.07
N GLY A 62 -21.23 -5.40 2.81
CA GLY A 62 -20.96 -4.10 3.41
C GLY A 62 -20.07 -3.20 2.57
N GLU A 63 -19.79 -2.01 3.08
CA GLU A 63 -18.79 -1.10 2.50
C GLU A 63 -17.38 -1.67 2.71
N ALA A 64 -16.58 -1.68 1.63
CA ALA A 64 -15.20 -2.11 1.67
C ALA A 64 -14.31 -1.06 1.00
N MET A 65 -13.13 -0.87 1.57
CA MET A 65 -12.05 -0.08 0.99
C MET A 65 -10.84 -0.96 0.80
N LEU A 66 -10.25 -0.91 -0.39
CA LEU A 66 -8.94 -1.50 -0.63
C LEU A 66 -7.86 -0.54 -0.16
N ALA A 67 -7.00 -0.97 0.74
CA ALA A 67 -5.79 -0.25 1.12
C ALA A 67 -4.56 -1.00 0.62
N TYR A 68 -3.66 -0.30 -0.07
CA TYR A 68 -2.36 -0.84 -0.46
C TYR A 68 -1.40 -0.79 0.74
N ALA A 69 -0.70 -1.90 1.01
CA ALA A 69 0.31 -1.93 2.06
C ALA A 69 1.64 -1.37 1.55
N SER A 70 2.01 -0.16 2.01
CA SER A 70 3.24 0.55 1.60
C SER A 70 4.52 -0.29 1.69
N LYS A 71 4.62 -1.12 2.73
CA LYS A 71 5.77 -2.00 3.02
C LYS A 71 6.14 -2.97 1.90
N ALA A 72 5.23 -3.24 0.97
CA ALA A 72 5.54 -4.05 -0.21
C ALA A 72 6.48 -3.29 -1.17
N TYR A 73 6.16 -2.02 -1.44
CA TYR A 73 6.98 -1.07 -2.21
C TYR A 73 6.25 0.28 -2.22
N LEU A 74 6.95 1.37 -1.88
CA LEU A 74 6.41 2.73 -2.00
C LEU A 74 7.46 3.70 -2.52
N SER A 75 7.11 4.42 -3.58
CA SER A 75 7.84 5.59 -4.08
C SER A 75 6.85 6.71 -4.36
N TYR A 76 7.32 7.95 -4.45
CA TYR A 76 6.44 9.10 -4.72
C TYR A 76 5.60 8.92 -6.00
N GLN A 77 6.22 8.49 -7.10
CA GLN A 77 5.50 8.30 -8.37
C GLN A 77 4.50 7.15 -8.31
N PHE A 78 4.83 6.07 -7.58
CA PHE A 78 3.92 4.95 -7.38
C PHE A 78 2.74 5.36 -6.50
N ALA A 79 3.00 6.06 -5.40
CA ALA A 79 2.00 6.64 -4.52
C ALA A 79 1.03 7.57 -5.28
N GLN A 80 1.54 8.42 -6.18
CA GLN A 80 0.69 9.28 -7.01
C GLN A 80 -0.24 8.48 -7.93
N LYS A 81 0.20 7.33 -8.47
CA LYS A 81 -0.67 6.45 -9.27
C LYS A 81 -1.77 5.86 -8.39
N LEU A 82 -1.41 5.32 -7.23
CA LEU A 82 -2.36 4.75 -6.27
C LEU A 82 -3.41 5.78 -5.82
N ALA A 83 -2.99 7.00 -5.47
CA ALA A 83 -3.91 8.09 -5.10
C ALA A 83 -4.91 8.42 -6.22
N ARG A 84 -4.43 8.50 -7.47
CA ARG A 84 -5.30 8.73 -8.65
C ARG A 84 -6.26 7.57 -8.93
N TRP A 85 -5.88 6.34 -8.58
CA TRP A 85 -6.74 5.17 -8.73
C TRP A 85 -7.74 5.00 -7.58
N GLY A 86 -7.67 5.87 -6.56
CA GLY A 86 -8.67 5.92 -5.49
C GLY A 86 -8.60 4.75 -4.51
N VAL A 87 -7.45 4.09 -4.38
CA VAL A 87 -7.22 3.10 -3.32
C VAL A 87 -6.75 3.80 -2.05
N GLY A 88 -7.06 3.23 -0.89
CA GLY A 88 -6.46 3.63 0.37
C GLY A 88 -4.99 3.22 0.47
N LEU A 89 -4.33 3.68 1.52
CA LEU A 89 -2.92 3.41 1.77
C LEU A 89 -2.69 3.11 3.25
N ASP A 90 -2.12 1.95 3.52
CA ASP A 90 -1.54 1.65 4.82
C ASP A 90 -0.09 2.11 4.80
N VAL A 91 0.26 2.99 5.73
CA VAL A 91 1.63 3.47 5.97
C VAL A 91 2.15 2.93 7.30
N VAL A 92 3.46 2.77 7.43
CA VAL A 92 4.12 2.20 8.62
C VAL A 92 5.19 3.13 9.22
N SER A 93 5.43 4.30 8.63
CA SER A 93 6.43 5.24 9.14
C SER A 93 6.16 6.70 8.76
N LEU A 94 6.88 7.62 9.42
CA LEU A 94 6.83 9.06 9.12
C LEU A 94 7.20 9.38 7.66
N GLY A 95 8.18 8.67 7.10
CA GLY A 95 8.60 8.87 5.71
C GLY A 95 7.50 8.53 4.72
N GLU A 96 6.73 7.48 5.01
CA GLU A 96 5.61 7.06 4.16
C GLU A 96 4.40 7.98 4.32
N ILE A 97 4.14 8.52 5.53
CA ILE A 97 3.16 9.60 5.74
C ILE A 97 3.48 10.79 4.82
N HIS A 98 4.74 11.22 4.80
CA HIS A 98 5.17 12.35 3.97
C HIS A 98 5.01 12.09 2.47
N ILE A 99 5.36 10.87 2.02
CA ILE A 99 5.14 10.46 0.63
C ILE A 99 3.65 10.50 0.30
N ALA A 100 2.79 9.99 1.18
CA ALA A 100 1.35 9.92 0.97
C ALA A 100 0.71 11.33 0.90
N GLN A 101 1.11 12.24 1.79
CA GLN A 101 0.71 13.65 1.76
C GLN A 101 1.09 14.30 0.43
N LYS A 102 2.36 14.20 0.04
CA LYS A 102 2.85 14.78 -1.22
C LYS A 102 2.19 14.16 -2.45
N ALA A 103 1.90 12.86 -2.41
CA ALA A 103 1.25 12.15 -3.49
C ALA A 103 -0.23 12.52 -3.66
N GLY A 104 -0.82 13.24 -2.69
CA GLY A 104 -2.20 13.73 -2.75
C GLY A 104 -3.24 12.73 -2.26
N PHE A 105 -2.88 11.81 -1.37
CA PHE A 105 -3.87 10.96 -0.72
C PHE A 105 -4.79 11.79 0.17
N PRO A 106 -6.12 11.59 0.10
CA PRO A 106 -7.03 12.07 1.14
C PRO A 106 -6.68 11.40 2.47
N PRO A 107 -6.60 12.14 3.59
CA PRO A 107 -6.30 11.52 4.89
C PRO A 107 -7.35 10.47 5.29
N SER A 108 -8.60 10.63 4.83
CA SER A 108 -9.73 9.71 5.08
C SER A 108 -9.57 8.31 4.48
N VAL A 109 -8.50 8.04 3.73
CA VAL A 109 -8.19 6.70 3.18
C VAL A 109 -6.80 6.20 3.59
N VAL A 110 -6.16 6.85 4.55
CA VAL A 110 -4.81 6.51 5.03
C VAL A 110 -4.87 5.94 6.44
N HIS A 111 -4.15 4.85 6.70
CA HIS A 111 -4.03 4.27 8.04
C HIS A 111 -2.57 4.11 8.45
N LEU A 112 -2.25 4.47 9.69
CA LEU A 112 -0.91 4.30 10.24
C LEU A 112 -0.85 2.98 11.04
N HIS A 113 -0.02 2.06 10.55
CA HIS A 113 0.35 0.81 11.20
C HIS A 113 1.74 0.92 11.82
N GLY A 114 2.14 -0.10 12.60
CA GLY A 114 3.46 -0.18 13.23
C GLY A 114 3.35 -0.68 14.67
N ASN A 115 4.28 -1.52 15.10
CA ASN A 115 4.29 -2.09 16.46
C ASN A 115 5.00 -1.21 17.49
N ASN A 116 5.74 -0.19 17.04
CA ASN A 116 6.49 0.72 17.89
C ASN A 116 6.52 2.13 17.28
N LYS A 117 5.35 2.76 17.20
CA LYS A 117 5.22 4.10 16.60
C LYS A 117 5.82 5.14 17.53
N THR A 118 6.65 6.01 16.98
CA THR A 118 7.21 7.14 17.71
C THR A 118 6.16 8.22 17.96
N GLU A 119 6.33 9.03 19.01
CA GLU A 119 5.47 10.22 19.22
C GLU A 119 5.39 11.12 17.99
N SER A 120 6.49 11.25 17.22
CA SER A 120 6.52 12.05 16.00
C SER A 120 5.63 11.50 14.88
N GLU A 121 5.53 10.18 14.76
CA GLU A 121 4.65 9.53 13.78
C GLU A 121 3.19 9.67 14.18
N LEU A 122 2.89 9.47 15.47
CA LEU A 122 1.56 9.66 16.02
C LEU A 122 1.09 11.11 15.86
N GLN A 123 1.93 12.07 16.22
CA GLN A 123 1.62 13.50 16.08
C GLN A 123 1.37 13.86 14.60
N ALA A 124 2.21 13.41 13.67
CA ALA A 124 2.02 13.66 12.24
C ALA A 124 0.70 13.06 11.71
N ALA A 125 0.34 11.86 12.15
CA ALA A 125 -0.94 11.22 11.80
C ALA A 125 -2.15 12.00 12.36
N ILE A 126 -2.08 12.45 13.62
CA ILE A 126 -3.13 13.26 14.27
C ILE A 126 -3.27 14.63 13.60
N GLU A 127 -2.16 15.28 13.27
CA GLU A 127 -2.12 16.56 12.60
C GLU A 127 -2.76 16.49 11.22
N TRP A 128 -2.38 15.48 10.43
CA TRP A 128 -2.96 15.24 9.11
C TRP A 128 -4.42 14.82 9.17
N GLY A 129 -4.84 14.17 10.26
CA GLY A 129 -6.23 13.72 10.46
C GLY A 129 -6.55 12.47 9.65
N ILE A 130 -5.61 11.52 9.61
CA ILE A 130 -5.77 10.26 8.86
C ILE A 130 -6.95 9.42 9.37
N GLN A 131 -7.42 8.49 8.54
CA GLN A 131 -8.60 7.68 8.81
C GLN A 131 -8.49 6.89 10.12
N ALA A 132 -7.35 6.23 10.36
CA ALA A 132 -7.15 5.52 11.61
C ALA A 132 -5.67 5.35 11.95
N ILE A 133 -5.36 5.37 13.24
CA ILE A 133 -4.12 4.82 13.77
C ILE A 133 -4.44 3.42 14.29
N VAL A 134 -3.72 2.42 13.77
CA VAL A 134 -3.91 1.01 14.16
C VAL A 134 -3.02 0.73 15.37
N VAL A 135 -3.62 0.79 16.56
CA VAL A 135 -2.96 0.64 17.86
C VAL A 135 -2.52 -0.81 18.06
N ASP A 136 -1.25 -1.01 18.39
CA ASP A 136 -0.64 -2.34 18.52
C ASP A 136 -0.48 -2.78 19.99
N ASN A 137 -0.37 -1.83 20.93
CA ASN A 137 -0.19 -2.10 22.36
C ASN A 137 -0.83 -1.01 23.25
N LEU A 138 -0.89 -1.27 24.56
CA LEU A 138 -1.51 -0.37 25.54
C LEU A 138 -0.71 0.91 25.77
N ASP A 139 0.62 0.84 25.77
CA ASP A 139 1.49 2.01 25.95
C ASP A 139 1.27 3.04 24.83
N GLU A 140 1.09 2.57 23.59
CA GLU A 140 0.73 3.41 22.45
C GLU A 140 -0.62 4.11 22.67
N LEU A 141 -1.59 3.43 23.29
CA LEU A 141 -2.91 4.01 23.58
C LEU A 141 -2.80 5.16 24.60
N GLU A 142 -1.98 4.99 25.65
CA GLU A 142 -1.74 6.05 26.64
C GLU A 142 -1.08 7.28 26.00
N ILE A 143 -0.08 7.07 25.13
CA ILE A 143 0.58 8.15 24.39
C ILE A 143 -0.42 8.85 23.47
N LEU A 144 -1.24 8.09 22.74
CA LEU A 144 -2.28 8.63 21.86
C LEU A 144 -3.30 9.49 22.61
N GLU A 145 -3.74 9.06 23.80
CA GLU A 145 -4.65 9.83 24.64
C GLU A 145 -4.04 11.18 25.01
N GLN A 146 -2.78 11.19 25.43
CA GLN A 146 -2.07 12.42 25.78
C GLN A 146 -1.90 13.36 24.57
N LEU A 147 -1.50 12.84 23.41
CA LEU A 147 -1.31 13.63 22.19
C LEU A 147 -2.65 14.17 21.65
N ALA A 148 -3.71 13.35 21.71
CA ALA A 148 -5.07 13.76 21.32
C ALA A 148 -5.61 14.88 22.21
N ALA A 149 -5.41 14.78 23.54
CA ALA A 149 -5.79 15.81 24.50
C ALA A 149 -5.03 17.13 24.25
N ARG A 150 -3.71 17.06 24.06
CA ARG A 150 -2.88 18.24 23.73
C ARG A 150 -3.27 18.88 22.41
N SER A 151 -3.62 18.08 21.41
CA SER A 151 -4.03 18.55 20.09
C SER A 151 -5.50 18.96 20.00
N GLN A 152 -6.28 18.80 21.08
CA GLN A 152 -7.73 19.02 21.14
C GLN A 152 -8.50 18.32 20.00
N LYS A 153 -8.02 17.15 19.57
CA LYS A 153 -8.58 16.38 18.45
C LYS A 153 -9.15 15.06 18.94
N ARG A 154 -10.24 14.61 18.32
CA ARG A 154 -10.71 13.23 18.44
C ARG A 154 -9.99 12.38 17.40
N VAL A 155 -9.16 11.46 17.86
CA VAL A 155 -8.39 10.57 17.00
C VAL A 155 -9.19 9.28 16.79
N ARG A 156 -9.36 8.87 15.54
CA ARG A 156 -9.94 7.57 15.23
C ARG A 156 -8.84 6.52 15.34
N ILE A 157 -9.11 5.47 16.11
CA ILE A 157 -8.21 4.35 16.28
C ILE A 157 -8.88 3.05 15.83
N TRP A 158 -8.05 2.10 15.43
CA TRP A 158 -8.40 0.69 15.34
C TRP A 158 -7.48 -0.10 16.26
N LEU A 159 -7.97 -1.21 16.82
CA LEU A 159 -7.15 -2.10 17.64
C LEU A 159 -6.68 -3.27 16.80
N ARG A 160 -5.38 -3.56 16.85
CA ARG A 160 -4.86 -4.80 16.26
C ARG A 160 -5.16 -5.96 17.19
N ILE A 161 -5.97 -6.90 16.73
CA ILE A 161 -6.33 -8.11 17.48
C ILE A 161 -5.64 -9.32 16.87
N THR A 162 -5.04 -10.15 17.72
CA THR A 162 -4.52 -11.47 17.35
C THR A 162 -5.55 -12.52 17.74
N PRO A 163 -6.35 -13.06 16.80
CA PRO A 163 -7.50 -13.91 17.14
C PRO A 163 -7.14 -15.36 17.53
N ASP A 164 -5.88 -15.64 17.85
CA ASP A 164 -5.34 -16.99 18.12
C ASP A 164 -5.76 -18.03 17.06
N LEU A 165 -5.73 -17.62 15.79
CA LEU A 165 -5.99 -18.48 14.64
C LEU A 165 -4.67 -18.89 14.00
N SER A 166 -4.34 -20.17 14.06
CA SER A 166 -3.26 -20.74 13.27
C SER A 166 -3.70 -20.90 11.82
N VAL A 167 -3.35 -19.92 10.98
CA VAL A 167 -3.45 -20.12 9.53
C VAL A 167 -2.24 -20.94 9.12
N ASN A 168 -2.44 -22.23 8.83
CA ASN A 168 -1.42 -23.07 8.21
C ASN A 168 -1.11 -22.51 6.81
N THR A 169 -0.20 -21.56 6.76
CA THR A 169 0.51 -21.20 5.52
C THR A 169 1.82 -22.00 5.51
N HIS A 170 2.35 -22.25 4.31
CA HIS A 170 3.40 -23.24 4.02
C HIS A 170 4.47 -23.45 5.12
N PRO A 171 4.89 -24.70 5.38
CA PRO A 171 5.77 -25.10 6.51
C PRO A 171 7.23 -24.59 6.45
N HIS A 172 7.53 -23.57 5.64
CA HIS A 172 8.88 -23.04 5.44
C HIS A 172 8.90 -21.52 5.54
N ILE A 173 8.52 -20.99 6.70
CA ILE A 173 9.04 -19.74 7.28
C ILE A 173 9.18 -19.97 8.78
#